data_AF-A0A7T7WKL8-F1
#
_entry.id   AF-A0A7T7WKL8-F1
#
_cell.length_a   1.000
_cell.length_b   1.000
_cell.length_c   1.000
_cell.angle_alpha   90.00
_cell.angle_beta   90.00
_cell.angle_gamma   90.00
#
_symmetry.space_group_name_H-M   'P 1'
#
loop_
_entity.id
_entity.type
_entity.pdbx_description
1 polymer ?
#
loop_
_entity_poly.entity_id
_entity_poly.type
_entity_poly.pdbx_seq_one_letter_code
_entity_poly.pdbx_strand_id
1 'polypeptide(L)'
;MKVWLASLAMVTGLAACSAEQQKVAVDPGKYQVKSAQELQQRFDDLNSKLAQDFQQFKKVESIAFSHQLPLDVNNLQTLNQHPVSRTALKSSKVAYCDMMNGYFAEMYRLGHYNLNLVDEIQLPKAENEDLKSNFASSDQFYTFILDRYTAYRQVQQTMNYGCNLKAAL
;
A
#
# COMPACT_ATOMS: atom_id res chain seq x y z
N MET A 1 -37.76 -55.35 16.59
CA MET A 1 -37.05 -54.21 17.22
C MET A 1 -35.64 -54.63 17.58
N LYS A 2 -34.63 -54.08 16.89
CA LYS A 2 -33.35 -53.58 17.45
C LYS A 2 -32.41 -53.25 16.29
N VAL A 3 -32.17 -51.96 16.11
CA VAL A 3 -31.24 -51.32 15.18
C VAL A 3 -29.92 -51.11 15.92
N TRP A 4 -28.77 -51.48 15.36
CA TRP A 4 -27.44 -50.98 15.77
C TRP A 4 -26.55 -50.92 14.51
N LEU A 5 -26.60 -49.82 13.74
CA LEU A 5 -25.71 -48.64 13.77
C LEU A 5 -24.24 -48.95 13.40
N ALA A 6 -23.97 -48.81 12.10
CA ALA A 6 -22.64 -48.69 11.53
C ALA A 6 -22.00 -47.36 11.95
N SER A 7 -20.77 -47.39 12.44
CA SER A 7 -19.96 -46.20 12.70
C SER A 7 -18.87 -46.07 11.65
N LEU A 8 -19.14 -45.28 10.61
CA LEU A 8 -18.14 -44.86 9.63
C LEU A 8 -17.44 -43.62 10.20
N ALA A 9 -16.22 -43.78 10.71
CA ALA A 9 -15.38 -42.66 11.13
C ALA A 9 -14.80 -41.97 9.88
N MET A 10 -15.45 -40.91 9.42
CA MET A 10 -14.94 -40.05 8.34
C MET A 10 -14.00 -39.02 8.96
N VAL A 11 -12.69 -39.29 8.93
CA VAL A 11 -11.65 -38.32 9.27
C VAL A 11 -11.58 -37.32 8.12
N THR A 12 -12.25 -36.18 8.27
CA THR A 12 -12.06 -35.02 7.40
C THR A 12 -10.74 -34.35 7.78
N GLY A 13 -9.69 -34.67 7.01
CA GLY A 13 -8.48 -33.86 7.02
C GLY A 13 -8.83 -32.44 6.58
N LEU A 14 -8.81 -31.50 7.52
CA LEU A 14 -8.79 -30.08 7.21
C LEU A 14 -7.41 -29.77 6.62
N ALA A 15 -7.27 -29.95 5.31
CA ALA A 15 -6.20 -29.29 4.57
C ALA A 15 -6.49 -27.79 4.66
N ALA A 16 -5.82 -27.12 5.60
CA ALA A 16 -5.68 -25.68 5.57
C ALA A 16 -4.90 -25.33 4.30
N CYS A 17 -5.61 -25.10 3.20
CA CYS A 17 -5.07 -24.50 2.00
C CYS A 17 -4.67 -23.06 2.35
N SER A 18 -3.46 -22.86 2.84
CA SER A 18 -2.77 -21.58 2.67
C SER A 18 -2.59 -21.41 1.16
N ALA A 19 -3.54 -20.74 0.51
CA ALA A 19 -3.33 -20.28 -0.85
C ALA A 19 -2.15 -19.30 -0.77
N GLU A 20 -0.97 -19.75 -1.22
CA GLU A 20 0.13 -18.86 -1.52
C GLU A 20 -0.42 -17.76 -2.42
N GLN A 21 -0.34 -16.52 -1.95
CA GLN A 21 -0.83 -15.36 -2.66
C GLN A 21 -0.01 -15.26 -3.95
N GLN A 22 -0.60 -15.67 -5.08
CA GLN A 22 0.07 -15.64 -6.39
C GLN A 22 0.56 -14.22 -6.64
N LYS A 23 1.88 -14.06 -6.75
CA LYS A 23 2.50 -12.79 -7.14
C LYS A 23 1.90 -12.39 -8.49
N VAL A 24 1.27 -11.23 -8.53
CA VAL A 24 0.70 -10.67 -9.75
C VAL A 24 1.83 -10.52 -10.76
N ALA A 25 1.67 -11.08 -11.96
CA ALA A 25 2.65 -10.91 -13.02
C ALA A 25 2.67 -9.43 -13.43
N VAL A 26 3.77 -8.73 -13.10
CA VAL A 26 3.98 -7.33 -13.45
C VAL A 26 4.70 -7.27 -14.79
N ASP A 27 4.17 -6.49 -15.74
CA ASP A 27 4.82 -6.19 -17.01
C ASP A 27 5.76 -4.99 -16.82
N PRO A 28 7.10 -5.21 -16.85
CA PRO A 28 8.07 -4.13 -16.66
C PRO A 28 7.95 -3.01 -17.70
N GLY A 29 7.50 -3.34 -18.92
CA GLY A 29 7.40 -2.38 -20.02
C GLY A 29 6.38 -1.26 -19.77
N LYS A 30 5.42 -1.45 -18.85
CA LYS A 30 4.47 -0.40 -18.45
C LYS A 30 5.07 0.69 -17.56
N TYR A 31 6.20 0.39 -16.94
CA TYR A 31 6.84 1.25 -15.93
C TYR A 31 8.11 1.90 -16.44
N GLN A 32 8.81 1.26 -17.39
CA GLN A 32 10.01 1.83 -17.99
C GLN A 32 9.72 3.14 -18.74
N VAL A 33 10.57 4.13 -18.51
CA VAL A 33 10.52 5.45 -19.17
C VAL A 33 11.87 5.79 -19.78
N LYS A 34 11.90 6.79 -20.67
CA LYS A 34 13.11 7.12 -21.45
C LYS A 34 14.03 8.12 -20.76
N SER A 35 13.51 8.89 -19.80
CA SER A 35 14.29 9.94 -19.13
C SER A 35 13.82 10.20 -17.70
N ALA A 36 14.67 10.85 -16.91
CA ALA A 36 14.35 11.28 -15.56
C ALA A 36 13.16 12.24 -15.52
N GLN A 37 12.99 13.10 -16.54
CA GLN A 37 11.84 14.01 -16.63
C GLN A 37 10.53 13.26 -16.83
N GLU A 38 10.53 12.22 -17.67
CA GLU A 38 9.36 11.35 -17.84
C GLU A 38 9.06 10.57 -16.55
N LEU A 39 10.10 10.13 -15.83
CA LEU A 39 9.94 9.47 -14.54
C LEU A 39 9.32 10.43 -13.51
N GLN A 40 9.84 11.65 -13.39
CA GLN A 40 9.31 12.69 -12.52
C GLN A 40 7.82 12.90 -12.80
N GLN A 41 7.44 13.09 -14.06
CA GLN A 41 6.05 13.29 -14.44
C GLN A 41 5.16 12.12 -14.00
N ARG A 42 5.64 10.87 -14.13
CA ARG A 42 4.88 9.69 -13.69
C ARG A 42 4.69 9.64 -12.16
N PHE A 43 5.68 10.10 -11.39
CA PHE A 43 5.54 10.26 -9.94
C PHE A 43 4.55 11.38 -9.59
N ASP A 44 4.62 12.52 -10.29
CA ASP A 44 3.72 13.66 -10.08
C ASP A 44 2.26 13.30 -10.42
N ASP A 45 2.04 12.54 -11.50
CA ASP A 45 0.74 12.00 -11.88
C ASP A 45 0.20 11.02 -10.83
N LEU A 46 1.07 10.14 -10.32
CA LEU A 46 0.71 9.19 -9.26
C LEU A 46 0.32 9.91 -7.97
N ASN A 47 1.07 10.94 -7.56
CA ASN A 47 0.76 11.78 -6.40
C ASN A 47 -0.56 12.54 -6.58
N SER A 48 -0.78 13.11 -7.77
CA SER A 48 -2.03 13.79 -8.12
C SER A 48 -3.23 12.84 -8.06
N LYS A 49 -3.06 11.61 -8.55
CA LYS A 49 -4.09 10.56 -8.44
C LYS A 49 -4.38 10.21 -6.99
N LEU A 50 -3.35 10.03 -6.15
CA LEU A 50 -3.55 9.76 -4.72
C LEU A 50 -4.35 10.89 -4.06
N ALA A 51 -4.03 12.15 -4.33
CA ALA A 51 -4.75 13.29 -3.75
C ALA A 51 -6.25 13.24 -4.10
N GLN A 52 -6.58 12.94 -5.37
CA GLN A 52 -7.96 12.83 -5.86
C GLN A 52 -8.69 11.63 -5.24
N ASP A 53 -8.07 10.45 -5.27
CA ASP A 53 -8.63 9.22 -4.72
C ASP A 53 -8.90 9.38 -3.21
N PHE A 54 -7.94 9.98 -2.49
CA PHE A 54 -8.06 10.21 -1.05
C PHE A 54 -9.17 11.22 -0.73
N GLN A 55 -9.28 12.31 -1.49
CA GLN A 55 -10.35 13.29 -1.33
C GLN A 55 -11.73 12.63 -1.54
N GLN A 56 -11.86 11.83 -2.60
CA GLN A 56 -13.10 11.10 -2.87
C GLN A 56 -13.39 10.06 -1.79
N PHE A 57 -12.38 9.33 -1.32
CA PHE A 57 -12.50 8.38 -0.22
C PHE A 57 -13.02 9.05 1.05
N LYS A 58 -12.46 10.20 1.44
CA LYS A 58 -12.92 10.98 2.59
C LYS A 58 -14.36 11.46 2.45
N LYS A 59 -14.80 11.79 1.23
CA LYS A 59 -16.18 12.21 0.97
C LYS A 59 -17.16 11.05 1.17
N VAL A 60 -16.82 9.86 0.66
CA VAL A 60 -17.65 8.65 0.76
C VAL A 60 -17.67 8.12 2.21
N GLU A 61 -16.50 8.02 2.83
CA GLU A 61 -16.31 7.49 4.19
C GLU A 61 -16.26 8.60 5.24
N SER A 62 -17.01 9.69 5.05
CA SER A 62 -16.87 10.93 5.85
C SER A 62 -16.95 10.74 7.37
N ILE A 63 -17.83 9.84 7.83
CA ILE A 63 -17.99 9.50 9.26
C ILE A 63 -16.78 8.77 9.86
N ALA A 64 -15.92 8.23 9.01
CA ALA A 64 -14.73 7.49 9.42
C ALA A 64 -13.53 8.43 9.67
N PHE A 65 -13.65 9.73 9.40
CA PHE A 65 -12.57 10.71 9.58
C PHE A 65 -12.93 11.78 10.62
N SER A 66 -11.92 12.24 11.37
CA SER A 66 -12.07 13.30 12.37
C SER A 66 -12.19 14.70 11.75
N HIS A 67 -11.61 14.91 10.57
CA HIS A 67 -11.67 16.17 9.84
C HIS A 67 -11.59 15.95 8.32
N GLN A 68 -11.95 16.97 7.55
CA GLN A 68 -12.01 16.93 6.09
C GLN A 68 -10.84 17.65 5.39
N LEU A 69 -9.76 17.94 6.12
CA LEU A 69 -8.52 18.50 5.53
C LEU A 69 -7.99 17.60 4.41
N PRO A 70 -7.49 18.17 3.29
CA PRO A 70 -6.88 17.41 2.20
C PRO A 70 -5.58 16.75 2.65
N LEU A 71 -5.23 15.64 2.00
CA LEU A 71 -3.93 14.98 2.18
C LEU A 71 -2.83 15.80 1.50
N ASP A 72 -1.75 16.10 2.20
CA ASP A 72 -0.53 16.64 1.60
C ASP A 72 0.33 15.51 1.01
N VAL A 73 0.16 15.25 -0.28
CA VAL A 73 0.89 14.19 -1.01
C VAL A 73 2.37 14.51 -1.20
N ASN A 74 2.79 15.77 -1.00
CA ASN A 74 4.19 16.17 -1.02
C ASN A 74 4.84 16.04 0.37
N ASN A 75 4.08 15.60 1.38
CA ASN A 75 4.59 15.38 2.72
C ASN A 75 3.87 14.23 3.43
N LEU A 76 4.12 13.00 2.99
CA LEU A 76 3.51 11.79 3.58
C LEU A 76 3.99 11.48 5.00
N GLN A 77 4.95 12.23 5.55
CA GLN A 77 5.25 12.21 6.99
C GLN A 77 4.07 12.75 7.82
N THR A 78 3.16 13.51 7.20
CA THR A 78 1.92 14.00 7.82
C THR A 78 0.72 13.07 7.66
N LEU A 79 0.90 11.89 7.06
CA LEU A 79 -0.19 10.94 6.80
C LEU A 79 -0.94 10.52 8.09
N ASN A 80 -0.27 10.57 9.25
CA ASN A 80 -0.86 10.33 10.57
C ASN A 80 -1.93 11.35 10.99
N GLN A 81 -2.08 12.46 10.27
CA GLN A 81 -3.19 13.40 10.42
C GLN A 81 -4.46 12.90 9.70
N HIS A 82 -4.34 11.87 8.86
CA HIS A 82 -5.47 11.34 8.08
C HIS A 82 -5.80 9.86 8.38
N PRO A 83 -5.81 9.40 9.64
CA PRO A 83 -6.18 8.03 9.94
C PRO A 83 -7.69 7.85 9.80
N VAL A 84 -8.09 6.69 9.29
CA VAL A 84 -9.46 6.21 9.49
C VAL A 84 -9.65 5.93 10.98
N SER A 85 -10.82 6.29 11.52
CA SER A 85 -11.14 6.12 12.93
C SER A 85 -10.96 4.67 13.36
N ARG A 86 -10.43 4.47 14.58
CA ARG A 86 -10.31 3.16 15.21
C ARG A 86 -11.66 2.45 15.32
N THR A 87 -12.76 3.18 15.43
CA THR A 87 -14.13 2.64 15.53
C THR A 87 -14.85 2.53 14.19
N ALA A 88 -14.21 2.95 13.08
CA ALA A 88 -14.80 2.81 11.75
C ALA A 88 -15.01 1.33 11.38
N LEU A 89 -15.90 1.11 10.41
CA LEU A 89 -16.16 -0.21 9.85
C LEU A 89 -14.89 -0.83 9.28
N LYS A 90 -14.81 -2.16 9.35
CA LYS A 90 -13.71 -2.93 8.75
C LYS A 90 -13.56 -2.63 7.26
N SER A 91 -14.68 -2.46 6.54
CA SER A 91 -14.69 -2.12 5.11
C SER A 91 -13.96 -0.81 4.82
N SER A 92 -14.19 0.24 5.60
CA SER A 92 -13.51 1.53 5.44
C SER A 92 -12.00 1.39 5.67
N LYS A 93 -11.58 0.59 6.67
CA LYS A 93 -10.16 0.33 6.93
C LYS A 93 -9.49 -0.49 5.82
N VAL A 94 -10.20 -1.48 5.26
CA VAL A 94 -9.74 -2.26 4.10
C VAL A 94 -9.56 -1.34 2.90
N ALA A 95 -10.58 -0.53 2.57
CA ALA A 95 -10.52 0.39 1.43
C ALA A 95 -9.38 1.42 1.58
N TYR A 96 -9.14 1.93 2.78
CA TYR A 96 -7.98 2.78 3.06
C TYR A 96 -6.66 2.04 2.79
N CYS A 97 -6.52 0.81 3.30
CA CYS A 97 -5.34 0.00 3.06
C CYS A 97 -5.14 -0.31 1.57
N ASP A 98 -6.19 -0.63 0.83
CA ASP A 98 -6.13 -0.95 -0.60
C ASP A 98 -5.66 0.26 -1.41
N MET A 99 -6.19 1.46 -1.11
CA MET A 99 -5.77 2.70 -1.74
C MET A 99 -4.29 3.00 -1.46
N MET A 100 -3.88 2.97 -0.19
CA MET A 100 -2.50 3.30 0.19
C MET A 100 -1.48 2.25 -0.28
N ASN A 101 -1.79 0.96 -0.15
CA ASN A 101 -0.95 -0.12 -0.65
C ASN A 101 -0.84 -0.07 -2.18
N GLY A 102 -1.95 0.21 -2.88
CA GLY A 102 -1.95 0.37 -4.33
C GLY A 102 -1.04 1.52 -4.77
N TYR A 103 -1.15 2.68 -4.13
CA TYR A 103 -0.27 3.82 -4.39
C TYR A 103 1.22 3.46 -4.18
N PHE A 104 1.57 2.86 -3.03
CA PHE A 104 2.96 2.50 -2.76
C PHE A 104 3.49 1.40 -3.68
N ALA A 105 2.64 0.46 -4.11
CA ALA A 105 3.03 -0.56 -5.09
C ALA A 105 3.32 0.04 -6.47
N GLU A 106 2.51 1.00 -6.94
CA GLU A 106 2.78 1.72 -8.18
C GLU A 106 4.03 2.58 -8.08
N MET A 107 4.22 3.27 -6.95
CA MET A 107 5.43 4.04 -6.66
C MET A 107 6.68 3.14 -6.72
N TYR A 108 6.64 1.99 -6.05
CA TYR A 108 7.71 1.00 -6.08
C TYR A 108 8.04 0.58 -7.51
N ARG A 109 7.04 0.19 -8.29
CA ARG A 109 7.25 -0.29 -9.67
C ARG A 109 7.86 0.81 -10.56
N LEU A 110 7.40 2.05 -10.43
CA LEU A 110 7.98 3.18 -11.17
C LEU A 110 9.47 3.36 -10.84
N GLY A 111 9.87 3.39 -9.56
CA GLY A 111 11.28 3.54 -9.21
C GLY A 111 12.12 2.29 -9.52
N HIS A 112 11.60 1.10 -9.21
CA HIS A 112 12.30 -0.18 -9.35
C HIS A 112 12.64 -0.53 -10.80
N TYR A 113 11.77 -0.22 -11.76
CA TYR A 113 12.04 -0.47 -13.17
C TYR A 113 12.84 0.65 -13.84
N ASN A 114 13.17 1.72 -13.12
CA ASN A 114 13.94 2.86 -13.61
C ASN A 114 15.08 3.24 -12.64
N LEU A 115 15.76 2.23 -12.06
CA LEU A 115 16.82 2.41 -11.06
C LEU A 115 18.01 3.27 -11.53
N ASN A 116 18.18 3.45 -12.84
CA ASN A 116 19.19 4.32 -13.41
C ASN A 116 18.78 5.79 -13.48
N LEU A 117 17.51 6.12 -13.24
CA LEU A 117 16.93 7.46 -13.37
C LEU A 117 16.41 8.03 -12.03
N VAL A 118 16.21 7.16 -11.03
CA VAL A 118 15.60 7.48 -9.74
C VAL A 118 16.37 8.50 -8.89
N ASP A 119 17.70 8.59 -9.04
CA ASP A 119 18.47 9.61 -8.30
C ASP A 119 18.38 11.01 -8.96
N GLU A 120 17.82 11.09 -10.17
CA GLU A 120 17.62 12.35 -10.91
C GLU A 120 16.22 12.95 -10.69
N ILE A 121 15.32 12.22 -10.02
CA ILE A 121 13.99 12.72 -9.66
C ILE A 121 14.01 13.40 -8.28
N GLN A 122 13.05 14.29 -8.09
CA GLN A 122 12.77 14.92 -6.81
C GLN A 122 11.62 14.18 -6.14
N LEU A 123 11.95 13.47 -5.06
CA LEU A 123 10.98 12.90 -4.15
C LEU A 123 10.90 13.78 -2.88
N PRO A 124 9.81 14.53 -2.66
CA PRO A 124 9.70 15.48 -1.56
C PRO A 124 9.96 14.83 -0.20
N LYS A 125 10.75 15.46 0.69
CA LYS A 125 11.10 14.92 2.02
C LYS A 125 11.97 13.66 2.01
N ALA A 126 12.61 13.35 0.89
CA ALA A 126 13.59 12.27 0.75
C ALA A 126 14.95 12.76 0.24
N GLU A 127 15.30 14.03 0.47
CA GLU A 127 16.51 14.66 -0.09
C GLU A 127 17.81 14.03 0.44
N ASN A 128 17.76 13.37 1.61
CA ASN A 128 18.90 12.68 2.24
C ASN A 128 18.86 11.16 2.06
N GLU A 129 17.96 10.65 1.23
CA GLU A 129 17.74 9.23 1.05
C GLU A 129 18.50 8.70 -0.18
N ASP A 130 19.04 7.48 -0.08
CA ASP A 130 19.56 6.75 -1.23
C ASP A 130 18.38 6.12 -1.97
N LEU A 131 17.79 6.86 -2.91
CA LEU A 131 16.60 6.42 -3.62
C LEU A 131 16.87 5.15 -4.43
N LYS A 132 18.01 5.06 -5.11
CA LYS A 132 18.40 3.83 -5.82
C LYS A 132 18.42 2.61 -4.91
N SER A 133 19.00 2.70 -3.70
CA SER A 133 18.95 1.60 -2.72
C SER A 133 17.53 1.34 -2.23
N ASN A 134 16.77 2.38 -1.94
CA ASN A 134 15.40 2.28 -1.43
C ASN A 134 14.46 1.59 -2.42
N PHE A 135 14.63 1.78 -3.73
CA PHE A 135 13.83 1.15 -4.78
C PHE A 135 14.42 -0.17 -5.30
N ALA A 136 15.63 -0.57 -4.88
CA ALA A 136 16.33 -1.74 -5.42
C ALA A 136 15.59 -3.07 -5.20
N SER A 137 14.78 -3.17 -4.15
CA SER A 137 13.98 -4.37 -3.85
C SER A 137 12.74 -4.01 -3.02
N SER A 138 11.76 -4.89 -3.02
CA SER A 138 10.52 -4.70 -2.25
C SER A 138 10.78 -4.62 -0.74
N ASP A 139 11.76 -5.34 -0.21
CA ASP A 139 12.11 -5.28 1.22
C ASP A 139 12.75 -3.93 1.61
N GLN A 140 13.65 -3.39 0.76
CA GLN A 140 14.21 -2.05 0.97
C GLN A 140 13.14 -0.97 0.87
N PHE A 141 12.26 -1.08 -0.13
CA PHE A 141 11.18 -0.13 -0.34
C PHE A 141 10.15 -0.17 0.80
N TYR A 142 9.79 -1.37 1.26
CA TYR A 142 8.90 -1.55 2.42
C TYR A 142 9.43 -0.82 3.66
N THR A 143 10.72 -0.98 3.95
CA THR A 143 11.38 -0.32 5.09
C THR A 143 11.42 1.19 4.89
N PHE A 144 11.77 1.65 3.69
CA PHE A 144 11.75 3.07 3.34
C PHE A 144 10.38 3.71 3.58
N ILE A 145 9.30 3.10 3.07
CA ILE A 145 7.94 3.63 3.22
C ILE A 145 7.48 3.65 4.68
N LEU A 146 7.65 2.55 5.42
CA LEU A 146 7.08 2.45 6.77
C LEU A 146 7.86 3.18 7.85
N ASP A 147 9.17 3.34 7.67
CA ASP A 147 10.06 3.77 8.76
C ASP A 147 10.72 5.13 8.52
N ARG A 148 10.79 5.61 7.28
CA ARG A 148 11.55 6.84 6.95
C ARG A 148 10.78 7.86 6.14
N TYR A 149 10.03 7.43 5.13
CA TYR A 149 9.40 8.34 4.17
C TYR A 149 7.99 8.80 4.59
N THR A 150 7.26 7.95 5.31
CA THR A 150 5.85 8.21 5.61
C THR A 150 5.51 7.90 7.07
N ALA A 151 4.36 8.41 7.53
CA ALA A 151 3.79 8.00 8.82
C ALA A 151 2.85 6.79 8.70
N TYR A 152 2.95 5.96 7.64
CA TYR A 152 1.98 4.90 7.35
C TYR A 152 1.93 3.82 8.44
N ARG A 153 3.06 3.48 9.08
CA ARG A 153 3.08 2.58 10.24
C ARG A 153 2.24 3.13 11.41
N GLN A 154 2.39 4.43 11.70
CA GLN A 154 1.64 5.09 12.77
C GLN A 154 0.14 5.15 12.46
N VAL A 155 -0.23 5.33 11.20
CA VAL A 155 -1.63 5.27 10.77
C VAL A 155 -2.24 3.91 11.04
N GLN A 156 -1.55 2.83 10.66
CA GLN A 156 -2.02 1.46 10.89
C GLN A 156 -2.23 1.17 12.39
N GLN A 157 -1.33 1.67 13.24
CA GLN A 157 -1.46 1.59 14.69
C GLN A 157 -2.69 2.37 15.20
N THR A 158 -2.87 3.61 14.73
CA THR A 158 -4.02 4.46 15.10
C THR A 158 -5.36 3.84 14.69
N MET A 159 -5.43 3.29 13.47
CA MET A 159 -6.59 2.56 12.95
C MET A 159 -6.86 1.25 13.69
N ASN A 160 -5.86 0.73 14.44
CA ASN A 160 -5.83 -0.63 14.95
C ASN A 160 -6.11 -1.66 13.85
N TYR A 161 -5.44 -1.49 12.70
CA TYR A 161 -5.62 -2.33 11.52
C TYR A 161 -4.35 -2.31 10.66
N GLY A 162 -3.77 -3.48 10.42
CA GLY A 162 -2.55 -3.63 9.62
C GLY A 162 -2.86 -3.65 8.12
N CYS A 163 -2.22 -2.77 7.37
CA CYS A 163 -2.23 -2.80 5.92
C CYS A 163 -1.04 -3.63 5.43
N ASN A 164 -1.30 -4.73 4.72
CA ASN A 164 -0.26 -5.67 4.30
C ASN A 164 0.51 -5.17 3.07
N LEU A 165 1.29 -4.10 3.23
CA LEU A 165 2.11 -3.53 2.16
C LEU A 165 3.08 -4.56 1.58
N LYS A 166 3.64 -5.45 2.42
CA LYS A 166 4.57 -6.48 1.95
C LYS A 166 3.95 -7.43 0.92
N ALA A 167 2.66 -7.72 1.03
CA ALA A 167 1.95 -8.54 0.05
C ALA A 167 1.54 -7.76 -1.22
N ALA A 168 1.53 -6.42 -1.17
CA ALA A 168 1.20 -5.57 -2.31
C ALA A 168 2.41 -5.28 -3.22
N LEU A 169 3.63 -5.38 -2.67
CA LEU A 169 4.91 -5.20 -3.36
C LEU A 169 5.34 -6.48 -4.09
#